data_AF-A0A6A2XRD6-F1
#
_entry.id   AF-A0A6A2XRD6-F1
#
_cell.length_a   1.000
_cell.length_b   1.000
_cell.length_c   1.000
_cell.angle_alpha   90.00
_cell.angle_beta   90.00
_cell.angle_gamma   90.00
#
_symmetry.space_group_name_H-M   'P 1'
#
loop_
_entity.id
_entity.type
_entity.pdbx_description
1 polymer ?
#
loop_
_entity_poly.entity_id
_entity_poly.type
_entity_poly.pdbx_seq_one_letter_code
_entity_poly.pdbx_strand_id
1 'polypeptide(L)'
;MMNSILNATRNTVDNDCIRWTGLAPQKVESFLWRAGQNRFPVKSELLKRGACPAESVCCALCRNSVETTDHLLCHCKVAWSVWQGWSRLWNIQAVVAESLKIFLIYWVHLPINTSLKSVVIRFCSYLWPNSIVSINDFVRCLAATSFHHVPKQRPIVGSWIAPLQGKLKFNVDAAVKGCYGDAGIGGVLRDCTESCLIRFSNSIGLSDPTGAELTAILEACKLFHSSRWCSQEELMIESDNNLTVCWIKNPKLSPSSYGDIVVKCVDFCKSFSWSVIFSFRERNQVAHDLAKEGTGRSHDLVWKLEVS
;
A
#
# COMPACT_ATOMS: atom_id res chain seq x y z
N MET A 1 9.68 36.52 15.33
CA MET A 1 9.22 35.10 15.24
C MET A 1 9.65 34.41 13.94
N MET A 2 9.61 35.07 12.77
CA MET A 2 10.18 34.52 11.51
C MET A 2 11.71 34.30 11.55
N ASN A 3 12.48 35.21 12.17
CA ASN A 3 13.94 35.11 12.20
C ASN A 3 14.50 34.02 13.13
N SER A 4 13.75 33.58 14.16
CA SER A 4 14.20 32.47 15.02
C SER A 4 13.99 31.11 14.37
N ILE A 5 13.01 30.99 13.47
CA ILE A 5 12.78 29.78 12.66
C ILE A 5 13.89 29.64 11.61
N LEU A 6 14.27 30.74 10.95
CA LEU A 6 15.33 30.76 9.94
C LEU A 6 16.72 30.35 10.50
N ASN A 7 17.03 30.75 11.74
CA ASN A 7 18.30 30.40 12.38
C ASN A 7 18.31 28.96 12.95
N ALA A 8 17.17 28.43 13.37
CA ALA A 8 17.07 27.02 13.78
C ALA A 8 17.22 26.05 12.59
N THR A 9 16.80 26.46 11.39
CA THR A 9 16.93 25.66 10.16
C THR A 9 18.32 25.68 9.52
N ARG A 10 19.24 26.58 9.90
CA ARG A 10 20.60 26.60 9.36
C ARG A 10 21.54 25.56 9.99
N ASN A 11 21.27 25.13 11.22
CA ASN A 11 22.17 24.27 12.00
C ASN A 11 21.71 22.81 12.13
N THR A 12 20.66 22.37 11.42
CA THR A 12 20.13 20.99 11.50
C THR A 12 19.82 20.35 10.15
N VAL A 13 20.36 20.89 9.06
CA VAL A 13 20.35 20.17 7.77
C VAL A 13 21.48 19.14 7.79
N ASP A 14 21.32 18.15 8.67
CA ASP A 14 22.01 16.88 8.49
C ASP A 14 21.50 16.30 7.17
N ASN A 15 22.41 15.89 6.29
CA ASN A 15 22.10 15.59 4.90
C ASN A 15 21.22 14.34 4.71
N ASP A 16 20.86 13.65 5.80
CA ASP A 16 20.35 12.27 5.76
C ASP A 16 18.98 11.99 6.39
N CYS A 17 18.19 12.97 6.86
CA CYS A 17 16.91 12.59 7.48
C CYS A 17 15.72 13.50 7.16
N ILE A 18 15.15 13.34 5.96
CA ILE A 18 13.68 13.46 5.86
C ILE A 18 13.13 12.25 6.63
N ARG A 19 12.76 12.47 7.89
CA ARG A 19 12.18 11.43 8.74
C ARG A 19 10.72 11.22 8.31
N TRP A 20 10.51 10.21 7.47
CA TRP A 20 9.18 9.82 7.00
C TRP A 20 8.33 9.39 8.20
N THR A 21 7.20 10.08 8.41
CA THR A 21 6.38 9.99 9.61
C THR A 21 5.24 8.97 9.47
N GLY A 22 5.19 8.20 8.37
CA GLY A 22 4.09 7.30 8.05
C GLY A 22 2.81 8.03 7.68
N LEU A 23 2.90 9.31 7.36
CA LEU A 23 1.78 10.18 6.99
C LEU A 23 1.41 10.07 5.51
N ALA A 24 2.09 9.24 4.72
CA ALA A 24 1.72 8.96 3.34
C ALA A 24 1.94 7.47 3.04
N PRO A 25 1.26 6.89 2.03
CA PRO A 25 1.53 5.52 1.61
C PRO A 25 3.02 5.32 1.32
N GLN A 26 3.59 4.19 1.72
CA GLN A 26 5.04 3.91 1.59
C GLN A 26 5.58 4.10 0.17
N LYS A 27 4.74 3.83 -0.85
CA LYS A 27 5.07 4.09 -2.26
C LYS A 27 5.36 5.57 -2.55
N VAL A 28 4.64 6.48 -1.90
CA VAL A 28 4.79 7.93 -2.04
C VAL A 28 5.99 8.42 -1.25
N GLU A 29 6.21 7.93 -0.03
CA GLU A 29 7.41 8.25 0.75
C GLU A 29 8.69 7.79 0.01
N SER A 30 8.67 6.56 -0.53
CA SER A 30 9.76 6.02 -1.36
C SER A 30 9.96 6.77 -2.68
N PHE A 31 8.88 7.34 -3.24
CA PHE A 31 8.93 8.17 -4.43
C PHE A 31 9.58 9.52 -4.12
N LEU A 32 9.13 10.22 -3.09
CA LEU A 32 9.65 11.52 -2.69
C LEU A 32 11.10 11.42 -2.18
N TRP A 33 11.46 10.34 -1.50
CA TRP A 33 12.85 10.03 -1.14
C TRP A 33 13.74 9.90 -2.38
N ARG A 34 13.31 9.13 -3.39
CA ARG A 34 14.05 9.00 -4.67
C ARG A 34 14.15 10.33 -5.42
N ALA A 35 13.09 11.14 -5.41
CA ALA A 35 13.07 12.46 -6.01
C ALA A 35 14.07 13.41 -5.33
N GLY A 36 14.08 13.45 -3.99
CA GLY A 36 15.03 14.25 -3.21
C GLY A 36 16.50 13.86 -3.42
N GLN A 37 16.77 12.65 -3.88
CA GLN A 37 18.10 12.13 -4.21
C GLN A 37 18.47 12.29 -5.70
N ASN A 38 17.65 13.00 -6.50
CA ASN A 38 17.78 13.08 -7.97
C ASN A 38 17.87 11.71 -8.66
N ARG A 39 17.29 10.67 -8.05
CA ARG A 39 17.22 9.31 -8.62
C ARG A 39 15.94 9.11 -9.44
N PHE A 40 15.31 10.20 -9.86
CA PHE A 40 14.14 10.22 -10.70
C PHE A 40 14.58 10.34 -12.17
N PRO A 41 14.01 9.57 -13.13
CA PRO A 41 14.43 9.59 -14.52
C PRO A 41 13.83 10.79 -15.26
N VAL A 42 14.10 12.00 -14.76
CA VAL A 42 13.83 13.25 -15.47
C VAL A 42 14.79 13.39 -16.65
N LYS A 43 14.36 14.09 -17.71
CA LYS A 43 15.16 14.20 -18.93
C LYS A 43 16.55 14.80 -18.72
N SER A 44 16.74 15.68 -17.73
CA SER A 44 18.09 16.17 -17.39
C SER A 44 19.02 15.06 -16.90
N GLU A 45 18.52 14.09 -16.13
CA GLU A 45 19.29 12.94 -15.64
C GLU A 45 19.44 11.85 -16.71
N LEU A 46 18.43 11.68 -17.58
CA LEU A 46 18.53 10.76 -18.73
C LEU A 46 19.55 11.25 -19.75
N LEU A 47 19.63 12.55 -20.01
CA LEU A 47 20.66 13.16 -20.86
C LEU A 47 22.07 12.87 -20.31
N LYS A 48 22.29 13.07 -19.00
CA LYS A 48 23.57 12.75 -18.35
C LYS A 48 23.99 11.28 -18.52
N ARG A 49 23.01 10.39 -18.69
CA ARG A 49 23.21 8.94 -18.87
C ARG A 49 23.19 8.49 -20.33
N GLY A 50 23.11 9.42 -21.28
CA GLY A 50 23.06 9.11 -22.72
C GLY A 50 21.76 8.44 -23.19
N ALA A 51 20.69 8.48 -22.37
CA ALA A 51 19.42 7.83 -22.66
C ALA A 51 18.39 8.75 -23.32
N CYS A 52 18.73 10.01 -23.61
CA CYS A 52 17.87 10.99 -24.26
C CYS A 52 18.70 11.97 -25.12
N PRO A 53 18.23 12.35 -26.33
CA PRO A 53 18.85 13.43 -27.12
C PRO A 53 18.75 14.79 -26.42
N ALA A 54 19.77 15.64 -26.59
CA ALA A 54 19.83 16.98 -25.98
C ALA A 54 18.65 17.89 -26.38
N GLU A 55 18.13 17.70 -27.58
CA GLU A 55 16.98 18.44 -28.14
C GLU A 55 15.66 18.11 -27.44
N SER A 56 15.58 16.98 -26.72
CA SER A 56 14.36 16.47 -26.09
C SER A 56 14.26 16.77 -24.60
N VAL A 57 15.15 17.60 -24.05
CA VAL A 57 15.35 17.82 -22.60
C VAL A 57 14.28 18.73 -21.97
N CYS A 58 13.46 19.39 -22.78
CA CYS A 58 12.35 20.21 -22.28
C CYS A 58 11.32 19.39 -21.50
N CYS A 59 10.79 19.99 -20.43
CA CYS A 59 9.75 19.48 -19.56
C CYS A 59 8.55 18.97 -20.36
N ALA A 60 8.14 17.73 -20.10
CA ALA A 60 7.00 17.10 -20.75
C ALA A 60 5.68 17.87 -20.54
N LEU A 61 5.57 18.60 -19.43
CA LEU A 61 4.35 19.33 -19.06
C LEU A 61 4.31 20.74 -19.68
N CYS A 62 5.29 21.59 -19.38
CA CYS A 62 5.25 22.99 -19.80
C CYS A 62 5.93 23.25 -21.15
N ARG A 63 6.78 22.32 -21.61
CA ARG A 63 7.62 22.41 -22.82
C ARG A 63 8.53 23.64 -22.94
N ASN A 64 8.66 24.43 -21.86
CA ASN A 64 9.30 25.75 -21.89
C ASN A 64 10.60 25.83 -21.06
N SER A 65 10.95 24.78 -20.32
CA SER A 65 12.14 24.74 -19.47
C SER A 65 12.71 23.33 -19.42
N VAL A 66 13.97 23.19 -19.02
CA VAL A 66 14.63 21.88 -18.83
C VAL A 66 13.87 21.07 -17.78
N GLU A 67 13.63 19.79 -18.06
CA GLU A 67 13.01 18.87 -17.11
C GLU A 67 14.01 18.43 -16.03
N THR A 68 14.06 19.18 -14.94
CA THR A 68 14.70 18.76 -13.69
C THR A 68 13.67 18.22 -12.71
N THR A 69 14.10 17.52 -11.65
CA THR A 69 13.20 17.05 -10.59
C THR A 69 12.42 18.20 -9.95
N ASP A 70 13.12 19.29 -9.61
CA ASP A 70 12.53 20.49 -9.01
C ASP A 70 11.54 21.17 -9.96
N HIS A 71 11.90 21.27 -11.25
CA HIS A 71 11.02 21.85 -12.24
C HIS A 71 9.77 21.00 -12.43
N LEU A 72 9.91 19.70 -12.64
CA LEU A 72 8.77 18.81 -12.93
C LEU A 72 7.77 18.76 -11.77
N LEU A 73 8.23 18.77 -10.52
CA LEU A 73 7.38 18.57 -9.34
C LEU A 73 6.95 19.88 -8.65
N CYS A 74 7.73 20.96 -8.76
CA CYS A 74 7.49 22.21 -8.03
C CYS A 74 7.41 23.45 -8.93
N HIS A 75 8.39 23.68 -9.81
CA HIS A 75 8.51 24.98 -10.52
C HIS A 75 7.79 25.05 -11.86
N CYS A 76 7.37 23.92 -12.41
CA CYS A 76 6.62 23.87 -13.66
C CYS A 76 5.29 24.59 -13.47
N LYS A 77 4.97 25.56 -14.34
CA LYS A 77 3.70 26.31 -14.30
C LYS A 77 2.45 25.41 -14.21
N VAL A 78 2.49 24.24 -14.85
CA VAL A 78 1.39 23.27 -14.83
C VAL A 78 1.31 22.61 -13.45
N ALA A 79 2.43 22.08 -12.95
CA ALA A 79 2.51 21.49 -11.61
C ALA A 79 2.13 22.51 -10.52
N TRP A 80 2.63 23.75 -10.63
CA TRP A 80 2.34 24.83 -9.70
C TRP A 80 0.87 25.24 -9.72
N SER A 81 0.21 25.23 -10.88
CA SER A 81 -1.23 25.50 -10.97
C SER A 81 -2.05 24.45 -10.21
N VAL A 82 -1.63 23.18 -10.26
CA VAL A 82 -2.22 22.11 -9.45
C VAL A 82 -2.02 22.42 -7.96
N TRP A 83 -0.79 22.71 -7.53
CA TRP A 83 -0.48 23.06 -6.13
C TRP A 83 -1.29 24.26 -5.63
N GLN A 84 -1.41 25.33 -6.43
CA GLN A 84 -2.20 26.51 -6.11
C GLN A 84 -3.69 26.21 -5.97
N GLY A 85 -4.23 25.32 -6.81
CA GLY A 85 -5.61 24.84 -6.67
C GLY A 85 -5.84 24.21 -5.29
N TRP A 86 -4.91 23.36 -4.84
CA TRP A 86 -4.98 22.72 -3.52
C TRP A 86 -4.75 23.68 -2.36
N SER A 87 -3.77 24.58 -2.48
CA SER A 87 -3.52 25.63 -1.47
C SER A 87 -4.77 26.48 -1.24
N ARG A 88 -5.51 26.83 -2.30
CA ARG A 88 -6.80 27.54 -2.20
C ARG A 88 -7.87 26.70 -1.50
N LEU A 89 -7.98 25.41 -1.83
CA LEU A 89 -8.94 24.49 -1.19
C LEU A 89 -8.70 24.35 0.33
N TRP A 90 -7.46 24.50 0.78
CA TRP A 90 -7.11 24.41 2.20
C TRP A 90 -6.94 25.77 2.89
N ASN A 91 -7.24 26.87 2.19
CA ASN A 91 -7.04 28.24 2.65
C ASN A 91 -5.59 28.51 3.11
N ILE A 92 -4.62 27.92 2.42
CA ILE A 92 -3.19 28.09 2.64
C ILE A 92 -2.64 29.02 1.57
N GLN A 93 -1.87 30.04 1.96
CA GLN A 93 -1.10 30.81 1.00
C GLN A 93 0.29 30.18 0.86
N ALA A 94 0.49 29.44 -0.23
CA ALA A 94 1.76 28.80 -0.56
C ALA A 94 2.54 29.64 -1.58
N VAL A 95 3.83 29.83 -1.32
CA VAL A 95 4.79 30.44 -2.24
C VAL A 95 5.63 29.31 -2.86
N VAL A 96 6.04 29.48 -4.13
CA VAL A 96 6.93 28.51 -4.80
C VAL A 96 8.22 28.42 -4.00
N ALA A 97 8.56 27.22 -3.53
CA ALA A 97 9.83 26.99 -2.85
C ALA A 97 10.98 26.91 -3.85
N GLU A 98 12.19 27.28 -3.42
CA GLU A 98 13.40 27.30 -4.25
C GLU A 98 13.83 25.89 -4.72
N SER A 99 13.49 24.84 -3.97
CA SER A 99 13.76 23.44 -4.33
C SER A 99 12.67 22.51 -3.82
N LEU A 100 12.58 21.30 -4.39
CA LEU A 100 11.71 20.24 -3.92
C LEU A 100 12.02 19.86 -2.46
N LYS A 101 13.29 19.87 -2.05
CA LYS A 101 13.67 19.56 -0.66
C LYS A 101 13.05 20.57 0.31
N ILE A 102 13.20 21.86 0.01
CA ILE A 102 12.62 22.94 0.82
C ILE A 102 11.09 22.89 0.77
N PHE A 103 10.52 22.62 -0.40
CA PHE A 103 9.08 22.45 -0.58
C PHE A 103 8.54 21.35 0.35
N LEU A 104 9.14 20.16 0.33
CA LEU A 104 8.72 19.02 1.15
C LEU A 104 8.86 19.31 2.65
N ILE A 105 9.92 20.00 3.07
CA ILE A 105 10.10 20.44 4.46
C ILE A 105 8.96 21.37 4.88
N TYR A 106 8.61 22.37 4.04
CA TYR A 106 7.47 23.23 4.33
C TYR A 106 6.19 22.42 4.52
N TRP A 107 5.87 21.51 3.59
CA TRP A 107 4.67 20.67 3.68
C TRP A 107 4.60 19.80 4.93
N VAL A 108 5.73 19.24 5.37
CA VAL A 108 5.80 18.44 6.61
C VAL A 108 5.54 19.29 7.85
N HIS A 109 5.98 20.55 7.84
CA HIS A 109 5.88 21.48 8.96
C HIS A 109 4.68 22.44 8.89
N LEU A 110 3.81 22.32 7.87
CA LEU A 110 2.60 23.14 7.81
C LEU A 110 1.73 22.85 9.04
N PRO A 111 1.28 23.88 9.79
CA PRO A 111 0.45 23.75 10.99
C PRO A 111 -1.00 23.45 10.58
N ILE A 112 -1.19 22.29 9.96
CA ILE A 112 -2.46 21.83 9.40
C ILE A 112 -3.11 20.88 10.43
N ASN A 113 -4.40 21.11 10.72
CA ASN A 113 -5.22 20.25 11.58
C ASN A 113 -5.18 18.79 11.09
N THR A 114 -5.22 17.81 12.01
CA THR A 114 -5.19 16.36 11.75
C THR A 114 -6.18 15.90 10.67
N SER A 115 -7.31 16.59 10.52
CA SER A 115 -8.33 16.31 9.49
C SER A 115 -7.90 16.64 8.05
N LEU A 116 -6.84 17.42 7.85
CA LEU A 116 -6.30 17.77 6.53
C LEU A 116 -5.00 17.00 6.22
N LYS A 117 -4.32 16.46 7.25
CA LYS A 117 -3.24 15.46 7.06
C LYS A 117 -3.78 14.17 6.39
N SER A 118 -5.01 13.78 6.71
CA SER A 118 -5.73 12.72 6.00
C SER A 118 -6.06 13.07 4.54
N VAL A 119 -6.10 14.36 4.19
CA VAL A 119 -6.32 14.83 2.82
C VAL A 119 -5.01 14.84 2.02
N VAL A 120 -3.85 15.10 2.63
CA VAL A 120 -2.54 14.85 2.00
C VAL A 120 -2.35 13.34 1.69
N ILE A 121 -2.85 12.47 2.57
CA ILE A 121 -2.94 11.01 2.33
C ILE A 121 -3.86 10.68 1.16
N ARG A 122 -5.05 11.31 1.10
CA ARG A 122 -5.97 11.16 -0.04
C ARG A 122 -5.40 11.74 -1.34
N PHE A 123 -4.65 12.83 -1.29
CA PHE A 123 -3.93 13.46 -2.40
C PHE A 123 -2.89 12.51 -3.00
N CYS A 124 -2.06 11.89 -2.14
CA CYS A 124 -1.06 10.90 -2.54
C CYS A 124 -1.69 9.61 -3.11
N SER A 125 -2.92 9.29 -2.67
CA SER A 125 -3.68 8.12 -3.14
C SER A 125 -4.49 8.40 -4.40
N TYR A 126 -4.91 9.66 -4.63
CA TYR A 126 -5.71 10.11 -5.78
C TYR A 126 -4.86 10.48 -7.00
N LEU A 127 -3.69 11.09 -6.79
CA LEU A 127 -2.70 11.28 -7.87
C LEU A 127 -1.98 9.98 -8.24
N TRP A 128 -2.02 8.98 -7.35
CA TRP A 128 -1.34 7.69 -7.53
C TRP A 128 -2.26 6.50 -7.24
N PRO A 129 -3.36 6.32 -8.02
CA PRO A 129 -4.17 5.12 -7.91
C PRO A 129 -3.33 3.88 -8.29
N ASN A 130 -3.81 2.69 -7.94
CA ASN A 130 -3.10 1.40 -8.00
C ASN A 130 -2.72 0.91 -9.42
N SER A 131 -2.61 1.82 -10.40
CA SER A 131 -2.40 1.55 -11.82
C SER A 131 -1.16 2.24 -12.44
N ILE A 132 -0.32 2.93 -11.66
CA ILE A 132 0.95 3.51 -12.16
C ILE A 132 2.12 2.74 -11.56
N VAL A 133 2.63 1.76 -12.31
CA VAL A 133 3.69 0.82 -11.90
C VAL A 133 5.08 1.33 -12.37
N SER A 134 5.13 2.32 -13.28
CA SER A 134 6.36 2.89 -13.84
C SER A 134 6.23 4.39 -14.20
N ILE A 135 7.35 5.13 -14.27
CA ILE A 135 7.42 6.50 -14.83
C ILE A 135 6.77 6.58 -16.23
N ASN A 136 6.88 5.51 -17.03
CA ASN A 136 6.25 5.47 -18.34
C ASN A 136 4.71 5.47 -18.27
N ASP A 137 4.11 5.04 -17.17
CA ASP A 137 2.65 5.02 -17.00
C ASP A 137 2.11 6.43 -16.68
N PHE A 138 2.91 7.26 -15.99
CA PHE A 138 2.60 8.68 -15.77
C PHE A 138 2.52 9.47 -17.09
N VAL A 139 3.40 9.18 -18.05
CA VAL A 139 3.42 9.79 -19.38
C VAL A 139 2.31 9.22 -20.30
N ARG A 140 1.94 7.95 -20.12
CA ARG A 140 0.91 7.26 -20.94
C ARG A 140 -0.53 7.65 -20.61
N CYS A 141 -0.82 8.24 -19.44
CA CYS A 141 -2.17 8.70 -19.09
C CYS A 141 -2.71 9.78 -20.05
N LEU A 142 -1.85 10.57 -20.71
CA LEU A 142 -2.28 11.52 -21.74
C LEU A 142 -2.68 10.85 -23.06
N ALA A 143 -2.22 9.62 -23.31
CA ALA A 143 -2.44 8.88 -24.56
C ALA A 143 -3.46 7.74 -24.43
N ALA A 144 -4.12 7.59 -23.26
CA ALA A 144 -5.21 6.63 -23.06
C ALA A 144 -6.53 7.04 -23.74
N THR A 145 -6.46 7.84 -24.80
CA THR A 145 -7.49 7.84 -25.84
C THR A 145 -6.95 7.02 -27.02
N SER A 146 -7.43 5.77 -27.10
CA SER A 146 -7.27 4.77 -28.17
C SER A 146 -6.18 3.69 -28.02
N PHE A 147 -6.68 2.46 -28.04
CA PHE A 147 -6.03 1.17 -27.84
C PHE A 147 -5.19 0.73 -29.04
N HIS A 148 -4.07 0.03 -28.78
CA HIS A 148 -3.77 -1.28 -29.39
C HIS A 148 -2.74 -2.06 -28.56
N HIS A 149 -3.00 -3.36 -28.45
CA HIS A 149 -2.36 -4.33 -27.57
C HIS A 149 -1.11 -4.93 -28.24
N VAL A 150 0.02 -5.03 -27.54
CA VAL A 150 1.12 -5.96 -27.87
C VAL A 150 1.58 -6.65 -26.58
N PRO A 151 1.53 -7.98 -26.49
CA PRO A 151 1.71 -8.71 -25.23
C PRO A 151 3.20 -8.82 -24.87
N LYS A 152 3.54 -8.48 -23.62
CA LYS A 152 4.86 -8.81 -23.03
C LYS A 152 4.76 -10.12 -22.26
N GLN A 153 5.69 -11.02 -22.55
CA GLN A 153 5.81 -12.34 -21.93
C GLN A 153 5.93 -12.22 -20.41
N ARG A 154 5.08 -12.97 -19.69
CA ARG A 154 5.05 -13.02 -18.22
C ARG A 154 6.19 -13.93 -17.71
N PRO A 155 6.86 -13.59 -16.61
CA PRO A 155 7.67 -14.56 -15.87
C PRO A 155 6.77 -15.71 -15.39
N ILE A 156 7.34 -16.90 -15.31
CA ILE A 156 6.66 -18.17 -15.02
C ILE A 156 5.73 -18.06 -13.80
N VAL A 157 4.49 -18.49 -14.01
CA VAL A 157 3.37 -18.56 -13.06
C VAL A 157 3.81 -19.25 -11.76
N GLY A 158 3.91 -18.50 -10.66
CA GLY A 158 4.26 -19.04 -9.36
C GLY A 158 3.03 -19.61 -8.65
N SER A 159 2.87 -20.94 -8.69
CA SER A 159 1.83 -21.66 -7.95
C SER A 159 1.98 -21.48 -6.44
N TRP A 160 0.89 -21.73 -5.72
CA TRP A 160 0.93 -21.91 -4.26
C TRP A 160 1.91 -23.03 -3.89
N ILE A 161 2.57 -22.91 -2.73
CA ILE A 161 3.56 -23.88 -2.24
C ILE A 161 3.00 -24.56 -1.00
N ALA A 162 2.91 -25.88 -1.01
CA ALA A 162 2.45 -26.67 0.11
C ALA A 162 3.33 -26.51 1.36
N PRO A 163 2.76 -26.55 2.58
CA PRO A 163 3.54 -26.59 3.81
C PRO A 163 4.27 -27.92 3.99
N LEU A 164 5.24 -27.95 4.92
CA LEU A 164 5.84 -29.20 5.38
C LEU A 164 4.84 -30.01 6.21
N GLN A 165 5.07 -31.33 6.32
CA GLN A 165 4.29 -32.20 7.20
C GLN A 165 4.38 -31.71 8.67
N GLY A 166 3.28 -31.81 9.42
CA GLY A 166 3.18 -31.24 10.77
C GLY A 166 2.73 -29.77 10.79
N LYS A 167 2.42 -29.19 9.62
CA LYS A 167 1.95 -27.82 9.47
C LYS A 167 0.74 -27.74 8.55
N LEU A 168 -0.20 -26.88 8.91
CA LEU A 168 -1.34 -26.51 8.07
C LEU A 168 -1.24 -25.04 7.67
N LYS A 169 -1.52 -24.76 6.40
CA LYS A 169 -1.37 -23.43 5.82
C LYS A 169 -2.71 -22.82 5.44
N PHE A 170 -3.01 -21.68 6.05
CA PHE A 170 -4.21 -20.89 5.84
C PHE A 170 -3.89 -19.68 4.96
N ASN A 171 -4.40 -19.67 3.74
CA ASN A 171 -4.37 -18.49 2.88
C ASN A 171 -5.60 -17.64 3.17
N VAL A 172 -5.42 -16.34 3.39
CA VAL A 172 -6.53 -15.41 3.67
C VAL A 172 -6.44 -14.17 2.78
N ASP A 173 -7.60 -13.60 2.45
CA ASP A 173 -7.71 -12.34 1.72
C ASP A 173 -9.03 -11.63 2.10
N ALA A 174 -9.11 -10.35 1.75
CA ALA A 174 -10.30 -9.53 1.87
C ALA A 174 -10.59 -8.72 0.59
N ALA A 175 -11.87 -8.52 0.31
CA ALA A 175 -12.34 -7.68 -0.78
C ALA A 175 -13.27 -6.61 -0.23
N VAL A 176 -13.05 -5.35 -0.62
CA VAL A 176 -13.87 -4.21 -0.19
C VAL A 176 -14.32 -3.40 -1.41
N LYS A 177 -15.60 -3.02 -1.44
CA LYS A 177 -16.10 -2.07 -2.45
C LYS A 177 -15.63 -0.66 -2.13
N GLY A 178 -14.73 -0.12 -2.96
CA GLY A 178 -14.19 1.23 -2.78
C GLY A 178 -13.16 1.32 -1.64
N CYS A 179 -13.05 2.49 -1.00
CA CYS A 179 -12.12 2.72 0.11
C CYS A 179 -12.71 2.46 1.50
N TYR A 180 -14.04 2.36 1.57
CA TYR A 180 -14.82 1.96 2.74
C TYR A 180 -16.20 1.57 2.23
N GLY A 181 -16.59 0.31 2.40
CA GLY A 181 -17.80 -0.21 1.79
C GLY A 181 -18.04 -1.67 2.13
N ASP A 182 -19.01 -2.29 1.45
CA ASP A 182 -19.31 -3.70 1.65
C ASP A 182 -18.04 -4.52 1.44
N ALA A 183 -17.75 -5.34 2.44
CA ALA A 183 -16.55 -6.11 2.54
C ALA A 183 -16.87 -7.60 2.70
N GLY A 184 -16.06 -8.41 2.03
CA GLY A 184 -16.07 -9.85 2.11
C GLY A 184 -14.68 -10.34 2.50
N ILE A 185 -14.64 -11.41 3.27
CA ILE A 185 -13.41 -12.08 3.67
C ILE A 185 -13.43 -13.51 3.15
N GLY A 186 -12.26 -14.04 2.83
CA GLY A 186 -12.13 -15.39 2.32
C GLY A 186 -10.85 -16.03 2.80
N GLY A 187 -10.88 -17.36 2.92
CA GLY A 187 -9.67 -18.10 3.19
C GLY A 187 -9.81 -19.59 3.00
N VAL A 188 -8.66 -20.24 2.84
CA VAL A 188 -8.55 -21.68 2.63
C VAL A 188 -7.39 -22.27 3.44
N LEU A 189 -7.67 -23.28 4.25
CA LEU A 189 -6.71 -24.09 5.00
C LEU A 189 -6.38 -25.36 4.21
N ARG A 190 -5.09 -25.60 3.99
CA ARG A 190 -4.57 -26.77 3.27
C ARG A 190 -3.45 -27.47 4.04
N ASP A 191 -3.34 -28.78 3.84
CA ASP A 191 -2.23 -29.59 4.34
C ASP A 191 -1.07 -29.70 3.33
N CYS A 192 -0.06 -30.51 3.67
CA CYS A 192 1.11 -30.76 2.83
C CYS A 192 0.82 -31.58 1.57
N THR A 193 -0.37 -32.19 1.46
CA THR A 193 -0.87 -32.89 0.26
C THR A 193 -1.73 -32.00 -0.61
N GLU A 194 -1.82 -30.71 -0.29
CA GLU A 194 -2.67 -29.69 -0.92
C GLU A 194 -4.18 -29.91 -0.70
N SER A 195 -4.55 -30.85 0.18
CA SER A 195 -5.95 -31.13 0.47
C SER A 195 -6.58 -29.96 1.23
N CYS A 196 -7.74 -29.50 0.75
CA CYS A 196 -8.50 -28.46 1.43
C CYS A 196 -9.19 -29.03 2.67
N LEU A 197 -8.86 -28.48 3.83
CA LEU A 197 -9.42 -28.92 5.12
C LEU A 197 -10.52 -27.98 5.61
N ILE A 198 -10.34 -26.68 5.43
CA ILE A 198 -11.32 -25.64 5.76
C ILE A 198 -11.33 -24.61 4.63
N ARG A 199 -12.51 -24.09 4.29
CA ARG A 199 -12.63 -22.85 3.51
C ARG A 199 -13.75 -22.00 4.06
N PHE A 200 -13.57 -20.69 4.02
CA PHE A 200 -14.62 -19.73 4.39
C PHE A 200 -14.75 -18.62 3.35
N SER A 201 -15.95 -18.06 3.26
CA SER A 201 -16.27 -16.91 2.43
C SER A 201 -17.50 -16.21 3.01
N ASN A 202 -17.25 -15.10 3.71
CA ASN A 202 -18.23 -14.43 4.57
C ASN A 202 -18.34 -12.95 4.19
N SER A 203 -19.52 -12.37 4.40
CA SER A 203 -19.72 -10.93 4.35
C SER A 203 -19.47 -10.35 5.75
N ILE A 204 -18.72 -9.25 5.84
CA ILE A 204 -18.45 -8.57 7.12
C ILE A 204 -19.12 -7.20 7.22
N GLY A 205 -20.00 -6.88 6.27
CA GLY A 205 -20.64 -5.56 6.18
C GLY A 205 -19.63 -4.47 5.77
N LEU A 206 -19.74 -3.29 6.37
CA LEU A 206 -18.90 -2.14 6.01
C LEU A 206 -17.52 -2.22 6.68
N SER A 207 -16.46 -2.16 5.88
CA SER A 207 -15.09 -2.08 6.38
C SER A 207 -14.21 -1.26 5.44
N ASP A 208 -13.09 -0.74 5.96
CA ASP A 208 -11.96 -0.34 5.14
C ASP A 208 -11.12 -1.58 4.76
N PRO A 209 -10.24 -1.50 3.73
CA PRO A 209 -9.40 -2.62 3.32
C PRO A 209 -8.54 -3.21 4.45
N THR A 210 -7.94 -2.37 5.30
CA THR A 210 -7.05 -2.85 6.37
C THR A 210 -7.83 -3.57 7.46
N GLY A 211 -8.98 -3.02 7.85
CA GLY A 211 -9.89 -3.67 8.79
C GLY A 211 -10.38 -5.03 8.29
N ALA A 212 -10.69 -5.14 7.00
CA ALA A 212 -11.19 -6.37 6.39
C ALA A 212 -10.11 -7.47 6.35
N GLU A 213 -8.88 -7.09 6.02
CA GLU A 213 -7.71 -7.98 6.02
C GLU A 213 -7.40 -8.55 7.41
N LEU A 214 -7.42 -7.69 8.43
CA LEU A 214 -7.25 -8.12 9.83
C LEU A 214 -8.41 -9.04 10.26
N THR A 215 -9.62 -8.78 9.77
CA THR A 215 -10.79 -9.62 10.04
C THR A 215 -10.68 -10.99 9.38
N ALA A 216 -10.16 -11.07 8.16
CA ALA A 216 -9.89 -12.34 7.47
C ALA A 216 -8.88 -13.20 8.26
N ILE A 217 -7.81 -12.57 8.77
CA ILE A 217 -6.83 -13.26 9.64
C ILE A 217 -7.49 -13.72 10.94
N LEU A 218 -8.25 -12.85 11.61
CA LEU A 218 -8.95 -13.19 12.85
C LEU A 218 -9.90 -14.39 12.66
N GLU A 219 -10.61 -14.43 11.54
CA GLU A 219 -11.53 -15.52 11.23
C GLU A 219 -10.79 -16.85 11.01
N ALA A 220 -9.65 -16.83 10.30
CA ALA A 220 -8.79 -18.00 10.19
C ALA A 220 -8.28 -18.48 11.56
N CYS A 221 -7.89 -17.58 12.46
CA CYS A 221 -7.49 -17.93 13.82
C CYS A 221 -8.61 -18.64 14.59
N LYS A 222 -9.84 -18.12 14.54
CA LYS A 222 -11.01 -18.72 15.20
C LYS A 222 -11.36 -20.10 14.64
N LEU A 223 -11.35 -20.23 13.31
CA LEU A 223 -11.66 -21.48 12.63
C LEU A 223 -10.64 -22.57 12.94
N PHE A 224 -9.35 -22.21 12.97
CA PHE A 224 -8.29 -23.13 13.36
C PHE A 224 -8.38 -23.52 14.83
N HIS A 225 -8.57 -22.54 15.73
CA HIS A 225 -8.72 -22.78 17.16
C HIS A 225 -9.88 -23.75 17.47
N SER A 226 -10.99 -23.61 16.74
CA SER A 226 -12.18 -24.47 16.87
C SER A 226 -12.05 -25.81 16.13
N SER A 227 -10.89 -26.10 15.55
CA SER A 227 -10.64 -27.32 14.78
C SER A 227 -9.89 -28.36 15.61
N ARG A 228 -10.03 -29.63 15.24
CA ARG A 228 -9.30 -30.74 15.87
C ARG A 228 -7.78 -30.64 15.71
N TRP A 229 -7.31 -29.91 14.70
CA TRP A 229 -5.88 -29.76 14.40
C TRP A 229 -5.17 -28.76 15.32
N CYS A 230 -5.92 -27.97 16.09
CA CYS A 230 -5.39 -26.92 16.96
C CYS A 230 -4.27 -27.40 17.91
N SER A 231 -4.34 -28.65 18.38
CA SER A 231 -3.36 -29.24 19.30
C SER A 231 -2.35 -30.17 18.63
N GLN A 232 -2.51 -30.44 17.33
CA GLN A 232 -1.74 -31.46 16.60
C GLN A 232 -0.78 -30.87 15.57
N GLU A 233 -1.14 -29.73 14.97
CA GLU A 233 -0.45 -29.15 13.83
C GLU A 233 -0.09 -27.68 14.11
N GLU A 234 0.99 -27.18 13.48
CA GLU A 234 1.33 -25.76 13.50
C GLU A 234 0.52 -24.99 12.43
N LEU A 235 -0.07 -23.85 12.81
CA LEU A 235 -0.79 -22.99 11.87
C LEU A 235 0.16 -22.00 11.16
N MET A 236 0.14 -21.97 9.83
CA MET A 236 0.81 -20.96 9.01
C MET A 236 -0.22 -20.10 8.28
N ILE A 237 -0.34 -18.82 8.64
CA ILE A 237 -1.23 -17.88 7.94
C ILE A 237 -0.45 -17.11 6.87
N GLU A 238 -0.91 -17.16 5.63
CA GLU A 238 -0.42 -16.37 4.50
C GLU A 238 -1.44 -15.29 4.12
N SER A 239 -1.01 -14.03 4.14
CA SER A 239 -1.76 -12.86 3.66
C SER A 239 -0.91 -12.09 2.65
N ASP A 240 -1.54 -11.49 1.65
CA ASP A 240 -0.89 -10.61 0.67
C ASP A 240 -0.85 -9.13 1.13
N ASN A 241 -1.21 -8.88 2.39
CA ASN A 241 -1.12 -7.56 3.00
C ASN A 241 0.03 -7.48 4.00
N ASN A 242 1.18 -6.94 3.57
CA ASN A 242 2.37 -6.85 4.42
C ASN A 242 2.15 -5.98 5.68
N LEU A 243 1.25 -5.00 5.64
CA LEU A 243 0.99 -4.12 6.79
C LEU A 243 0.32 -4.90 7.94
N THR A 244 -0.72 -5.69 7.63
CA THR A 244 -1.40 -6.51 8.65
C THR A 244 -0.47 -7.59 9.21
N VAL A 245 0.33 -8.23 8.36
CA VAL A 245 1.38 -9.18 8.79
C VAL A 245 2.37 -8.50 9.76
N CYS A 246 2.85 -7.29 9.44
CA CYS A 246 3.75 -6.53 10.29
C CYS A 246 3.12 -6.18 11.65
N TRP A 247 1.86 -5.73 11.66
CA TRP A 247 1.16 -5.38 12.90
C TRP A 247 0.88 -6.59 13.77
N ILE A 248 0.55 -7.73 13.19
CA ILE A 248 0.34 -8.96 13.97
C ILE A 248 1.66 -9.45 14.58
N LYS A 249 2.78 -9.38 13.84
CA LYS A 249 4.11 -9.72 14.38
C LYS A 249 4.56 -8.77 15.47
N ASN A 250 4.18 -7.50 15.39
CA ASN A 250 4.52 -6.49 16.38
C ASN A 250 3.32 -5.57 16.67
N PRO A 251 2.41 -5.98 17.57
CA PRO A 251 1.17 -5.26 17.85
C PRO A 251 1.35 -3.80 18.26
N LYS A 252 2.51 -3.44 18.82
CA LYS A 252 2.84 -2.06 19.22
C LYS A 252 2.95 -1.10 18.03
N LEU A 253 3.13 -1.63 16.81
CA LEU A 253 3.20 -0.83 15.59
C LEU A 253 1.80 -0.54 15.00
N SER A 254 0.76 -1.21 15.49
CA SER A 254 -0.60 -1.00 15.01
C SER A 254 -1.15 0.35 15.51
N PRO A 255 -1.85 1.12 14.66
CA PRO A 255 -2.62 2.27 15.11
C PRO A 255 -3.70 1.83 16.12
N SER A 256 -4.03 2.71 17.06
CA SER A 256 -5.05 2.44 18.10
C SER A 256 -6.39 1.99 17.54
N SER A 257 -6.80 2.49 16.37
CA SER A 257 -8.03 2.09 15.67
C SER A 257 -8.10 0.61 15.29
N TYR A 258 -6.94 -0.06 15.17
CA TYR A 258 -6.85 -1.49 14.83
C TYR A 258 -6.25 -2.31 15.99
N GLY A 259 -5.90 -1.68 17.11
CA GLY A 259 -5.24 -2.33 18.23
C GLY A 259 -6.05 -3.52 18.77
N ASP A 260 -7.36 -3.33 18.93
CA ASP A 260 -8.25 -4.37 19.47
C ASP A 260 -8.29 -5.63 18.58
N ILE A 261 -8.38 -5.46 17.26
CA ILE A 261 -8.44 -6.61 16.34
C ILE A 261 -7.07 -7.31 16.24
N VAL A 262 -5.98 -6.54 16.24
CA VAL A 262 -4.62 -7.09 16.24
C VAL A 262 -4.36 -7.90 17.53
N VAL A 263 -4.72 -7.35 18.69
CA VAL A 263 -4.60 -8.05 19.98
C VAL A 263 -5.44 -9.32 19.97
N LYS A 264 -6.69 -9.28 19.48
CA LYS A 264 -7.53 -10.48 19.34
C LYS A 264 -6.87 -11.55 18.48
N CYS A 265 -6.31 -11.21 17.31
CA CYS A 265 -5.60 -12.17 16.46
C CYS A 265 -4.47 -12.87 17.22
N VAL A 266 -3.66 -12.10 17.94
CA VAL A 266 -2.54 -12.62 18.73
C VAL A 266 -3.01 -13.48 19.89
N ASP A 267 -4.06 -13.04 20.59
CA ASP A 267 -4.61 -13.73 21.76
C ASP A 267 -5.23 -15.09 21.41
N PHE A 268 -5.99 -15.18 20.31
CA PHE A 268 -6.56 -16.45 19.84
C PHE A 268 -5.46 -17.49 19.57
N CYS A 269 -4.34 -17.03 19.01
CA CYS A 269 -3.23 -17.91 18.67
C CYS A 269 -2.27 -18.21 19.83
N LYS A 270 -2.49 -17.69 21.04
CA LYS A 270 -1.66 -18.06 22.22
C LYS A 270 -1.79 -19.53 22.60
N SER A 271 -2.87 -20.18 22.20
CA SER A 271 -3.20 -21.55 22.58
C SER A 271 -2.56 -22.62 21.68
N PHE A 272 -1.86 -22.23 20.61
CA PHE A 272 -1.25 -23.16 19.66
C PHE A 272 -0.02 -22.55 18.96
N SER A 273 0.81 -23.41 18.37
CA SER A 273 1.95 -22.95 17.58
C SER A 273 1.47 -22.34 16.27
N TRP A 274 1.93 -21.13 15.95
CA TRP A 274 1.52 -20.45 14.73
C TRP A 274 2.55 -19.46 14.20
N SER A 275 2.40 -19.12 12.93
CA SER A 275 3.13 -18.02 12.29
C SER A 275 2.26 -17.30 11.27
N VAL A 276 2.56 -16.03 11.01
CA VAL A 276 1.97 -15.25 9.93
C VAL A 276 3.06 -14.75 8.99
N ILE A 277 2.86 -14.89 7.68
CA ILE A 277 3.84 -14.51 6.65
C ILE A 277 3.16 -13.80 5.49
N PHE A 278 3.93 -12.91 4.85
CA PHE A 278 3.50 -12.25 3.63
C PHE A 278 3.64 -13.22 2.45
N SER A 279 2.62 -13.27 1.58
CA SER A 279 2.62 -14.04 0.35
C SER A 279 2.27 -13.14 -0.84
N PHE A 280 2.89 -13.36 -2.00
CA PHE A 280 2.54 -12.60 -3.19
C PHE A 280 1.15 -13.03 -3.70
N ARG A 281 0.39 -12.07 -4.25
CA ARG A 281 -1.01 -12.25 -4.66
C ARG A 281 -1.22 -13.41 -5.64
N GLU A 282 -0.25 -13.67 -6.52
CA GLU A 282 -0.29 -14.78 -7.48
C GLU A 282 -0.41 -16.16 -6.80
N ARG A 283 0.05 -16.27 -5.54
CA ARG A 283 -0.02 -17.49 -4.73
C ARG A 283 -1.26 -17.54 -3.83
N ASN A 284 -2.06 -16.48 -3.79
CA ASN A 284 -3.20 -16.30 -2.90
C ASN A 284 -4.56 -16.28 -3.63
N GLN A 285 -4.60 -16.69 -4.90
CA GLN A 285 -5.77 -16.53 -5.77
C GLN A 285 -7.06 -17.17 -5.22
N VAL A 286 -6.96 -18.34 -4.57
CA VAL A 286 -8.13 -19.03 -4.00
C VAL A 286 -8.77 -18.20 -2.88
N ALA A 287 -7.96 -17.63 -1.98
CA ALA A 287 -8.48 -16.78 -0.91
C ALA A 287 -9.09 -15.49 -1.49
N HIS A 288 -8.47 -14.94 -2.54
CA HIS A 288 -8.97 -13.77 -3.25
C HIS A 288 -10.36 -13.96 -3.87
N ASP A 289 -10.57 -15.10 -4.53
CA ASP A 289 -11.86 -15.40 -5.14
C ASP A 289 -12.93 -15.64 -4.06
N LEU A 290 -12.58 -16.35 -2.97
CA LEU A 290 -13.45 -16.52 -1.80
C LEU A 290 -13.84 -15.18 -1.15
N ALA A 291 -12.90 -14.24 -1.03
CA ALA A 291 -13.17 -12.93 -0.45
C ALA A 291 -14.13 -12.10 -1.32
N LYS A 292 -13.93 -12.13 -2.64
CA LYS A 292 -14.85 -11.49 -3.60
C LYS A 292 -16.24 -12.07 -3.53
N GLU A 293 -16.37 -13.39 -3.49
CA GLU A 293 -17.67 -14.04 -3.30
C GLU A 293 -18.33 -13.59 -1.98
N GLY A 294 -17.55 -13.42 -0.92
CA GLY A 294 -18.01 -12.96 0.39
C GLY A 294 -18.72 -11.61 0.35
N THR A 295 -18.32 -10.68 -0.53
CA THR A 295 -18.92 -9.35 -0.65
C THR A 295 -20.39 -9.35 -1.06
N GLY A 296 -20.86 -10.45 -1.66
CA GLY A 296 -22.23 -10.60 -2.19
C GLY A 296 -23.09 -11.61 -1.44
N ARG A 297 -22.60 -12.20 -0.34
CA ARG A 297 -23.31 -13.27 0.37
C ARG A 297 -24.28 -12.72 1.42
N SER A 298 -25.44 -13.36 1.53
CA SER A 298 -26.42 -13.11 2.59
C SER A 298 -26.18 -13.95 3.85
N HIS A 299 -25.42 -15.05 3.72
CA HIS A 299 -25.10 -15.97 4.80
C HIS A 299 -23.62 -16.34 4.76
N ASP A 300 -23.05 -16.55 5.94
CA ASP A 300 -21.69 -17.05 6.09
C ASP A 300 -21.56 -18.45 5.50
N LEU A 301 -20.40 -18.73 4.90
CA LEU A 301 -20.05 -20.06 4.46
C LEU A 301 -18.78 -20.48 5.16
N VAL A 302 -18.89 -21.61 5.84
CA VAL A 302 -17.76 -22.35 6.37
C VAL A 302 -17.95 -23.78 5.89
N TRP A 303 -17.03 -24.24 5.07
CA TRP A 303 -16.95 -25.65 4.70
C TRP A 303 -15.74 -26.26 5.39
N LYS A 304 -15.94 -27.44 5.98
CA LYS A 304 -14.91 -28.21 6.67
C LYS A 304 -14.93 -29.63 6.11
N LEU A 305 -13.76 -30.20 5.90
CA LEU A 305 -13.65 -31.63 5.57
C LEU A 305 -14.01 -32.44 6.82
N GLU A 306 -15.15 -33.13 6.78
CA GLU A 306 -15.49 -34.16 7.74
C GLU A 306 -14.68 -35.41 7.37
N VAL A 307 -13.66 -35.72 8.18
CA VAL A 307 -12.95 -37.00 8.06
C VAL A 307 -13.46 -37.86 9.20
N SER A 308 -14.17 -38.93 8.83
CA SER A 308 -14.71 -39.96 9.73
C SER A 308 -13.62 -40.64 10.56
#